data_AF-A0A6I1GNU2-F1
#
_entry.id   AF-A0A6I1GNU2-F1
#
_cell.length_a   1.000
_cell.length_b   1.000
_cell.length_c   1.000
_cell.angle_alpha   90.00
_cell.angle_beta   90.00
_cell.angle_gamma   90.00
#
_symmetry.space_group_name_H-M   'P 1'
#
loop_
_entity.id
_entity.type
_entity.pdbx_description
1 polymer ?
#
loop_
_entity_poly.entity_id
_entity_poly.type
_entity_poly.pdbx_seq_one_letter_code
_entity_poly.pdbx_strand_id
1 'polypeptide(L)'
;MKQLHGIIPTVRYDDGFGNDGFDAAKTGHDGGETAGYGDRAADSGIDPADLPPAELHRDGRLHLSSVLPAVSAAIGHPVGTAIHHDPARLRDALGLPEARSAIVVLVDGLGYWNLRLRIGHCPYMRSLLHDSANLRPISTCAPSTTVAAMAAFGTGTCPGLTGMTGYTQRNTRTGELSQLIQFKNAIDPHELQRQPTVFERLSGQGVRVTSCGLPKFAGSPLTEAALRGARYIGDMRPSARVKAAAEAARTPGLTYLYIRDVDKTGHADGWESPQWTAVFERVDGQLGQLARQAPKDTLIVIVADHGMVSADPAARVDIAQEPQLSRDVALVGGEPRSVMLYAQPDADPEDIAARWRDRLGDMALVRTRRQAIDQGMFGPVDPRVEPMIGDVLVSAAQGTTIVDSRIQTDKATRLPGVHGSQTAMEMDIPCLIDLV
;
A
#
# COMPACT_ATOMS: atom_id res chain seq x y z
N MET A 1 -37.61 18.76 13.38
CA MET A 1 -37.78 17.42 12.77
C MET A 1 -38.63 17.53 11.50
N LYS A 2 -37.98 17.76 10.35
CA LYS A 2 -38.29 17.35 8.96
C LYS A 2 -37.48 18.24 7.98
N GLN A 3 -36.85 17.58 7.01
CA GLN A 3 -36.37 17.99 5.67
C GLN A 3 -35.27 19.06 5.47
N LEU A 4 -34.29 18.69 4.61
CA LEU A 4 -33.73 19.39 3.42
C LEU A 4 -32.61 18.48 2.84
N HIS A 5 -32.81 17.72 1.76
CA HIS A 5 -32.62 18.04 0.32
C HIS A 5 -31.24 18.64 -0.04
N GLY A 6 -30.60 18.05 -1.05
CA GLY A 6 -29.36 18.54 -1.67
C GLY A 6 -29.56 19.84 -2.45
N ILE A 7 -28.45 20.42 -2.91
CA ILE A 7 -28.32 21.36 -4.04
C ILE A 7 -26.82 21.54 -4.36
N ILE A 8 -26.55 21.49 -5.66
CA ILE A 8 -25.33 21.87 -6.40
C ILE A 8 -25.17 23.41 -6.38
N PRO A 9 -23.97 23.99 -6.28
CA PRO A 9 -23.75 25.36 -6.70
C PRO A 9 -23.02 25.44 -8.05
N THR A 10 -23.75 25.87 -9.09
CA THR A 10 -23.18 26.61 -10.23
C THR A 10 -23.04 28.09 -9.86
N VAL A 11 -21.91 28.71 -10.18
CA VAL A 11 -21.78 30.16 -10.33
C VAL A 11 -20.93 30.47 -11.58
N ARG A 12 -21.52 31.25 -12.49
CA ARG A 12 -20.88 31.89 -13.66
C ARG A 12 -20.17 33.18 -13.26
N TYR A 13 -19.11 33.53 -13.99
CA TYR A 13 -18.67 34.87 -14.45
C TYR A 13 -17.39 34.61 -15.30
N ASP A 14 -17.06 35.24 -16.41
CA ASP A 14 -17.75 36.10 -17.38
C ASP A 14 -16.82 36.09 -18.61
N ASP A 15 -17.38 36.11 -19.82
CA ASP A 15 -16.62 36.13 -21.07
C ASP A 15 -15.92 37.49 -21.25
N GLY A 16 -14.61 37.47 -21.54
CA GLY A 16 -13.83 38.70 -21.70
C GLY A 16 -12.52 38.52 -22.45
N PHE A 17 -12.62 38.39 -23.78
CA PHE A 17 -11.66 38.81 -24.83
C PHE A 17 -10.15 38.55 -24.70
N GLY A 18 -9.57 37.98 -25.76
CA GLY A 18 -8.22 38.40 -26.20
C GLY A 18 -7.39 37.35 -26.91
N ASN A 19 -7.59 37.26 -28.23
CA ASN A 19 -6.75 36.66 -29.25
C ASN A 19 -5.24 36.99 -29.08
N ASP A 20 -4.35 36.01 -29.31
CA ASP A 20 -3.36 36.01 -30.40
C ASP A 20 -2.25 34.99 -30.13
N GLY A 21 -1.96 34.16 -31.12
CA GLY A 21 -1.05 33.01 -31.03
C GLY A 21 0.43 33.35 -31.03
N PHE A 22 1.27 32.34 -30.85
CA PHE A 22 2.56 32.21 -31.55
C PHE A 22 3.11 30.78 -31.41
N ASP A 23 3.52 30.24 -32.55
CA ASP A 23 4.35 29.05 -32.74
C ASP A 23 5.70 29.15 -32.01
N ALA A 24 6.22 28.02 -31.53
CA ALA A 24 7.56 27.50 -31.83
C ALA A 24 8.13 26.63 -30.69
N ALA A 25 8.66 25.48 -31.13
CA ALA A 25 9.43 24.51 -30.37
C ALA A 25 10.50 25.10 -29.43
N LYS A 26 10.56 24.55 -28.21
CA LYS A 26 11.76 24.28 -27.40
C LYS A 26 11.34 23.65 -26.06
N THR A 27 11.58 22.36 -25.89
CA THR A 27 11.82 21.75 -24.58
C THR A 27 13.03 20.83 -24.77
N GLY A 28 14.18 21.06 -24.13
CA GLY A 28 14.35 21.47 -22.76
C GLY A 28 14.44 20.21 -21.93
N HIS A 29 15.67 19.69 -21.82
CA HIS A 29 16.03 18.57 -20.97
C HIS A 29 15.77 18.99 -19.51
N ASP A 30 14.79 18.37 -18.84
CA ASP A 30 14.41 18.74 -17.48
C ASP A 30 14.08 17.51 -16.63
N GLY A 31 14.66 17.49 -15.43
CA GLY A 31 14.17 16.81 -14.22
C GLY A 31 14.07 15.28 -14.21
N GLY A 32 14.97 14.60 -13.48
CA GLY A 32 14.89 13.16 -13.21
C GLY A 32 13.49 12.71 -12.76
N GLU A 33 12.91 11.79 -13.52
CA GLU A 33 11.54 11.30 -13.38
C GLU A 33 11.35 10.55 -12.06
N THR A 34 10.36 10.98 -11.26
CA THR A 34 9.80 10.21 -10.15
C THR A 34 8.70 9.30 -10.69
N ALA A 35 8.60 8.05 -10.24
CA ALA A 35 7.57 7.13 -10.73
C ALA A 35 6.14 7.69 -10.56
N GLY A 36 5.34 7.56 -11.61
CA GLY A 36 3.89 7.68 -11.50
C GLY A 36 3.34 6.42 -10.83
N TYR A 37 2.76 6.59 -9.64
CA TYR A 37 1.90 5.58 -9.03
C TYR A 37 0.46 6.09 -9.17
N GLY A 38 -0.45 5.28 -9.70
CA GLY A 38 -1.87 5.63 -9.74
C GLY A 38 -2.49 5.47 -11.12
N ASP A 39 -3.78 5.12 -11.11
CA ASP A 39 -4.60 4.91 -12.29
C ASP A 39 -4.60 6.16 -13.19
N ARG A 40 -3.95 6.09 -14.35
CA ARG A 40 -4.35 6.95 -15.46
C ARG A 40 -5.73 6.48 -15.92
N ALA A 41 -6.71 7.38 -15.96
CA ALA A 41 -7.94 7.10 -16.69
C ALA A 41 -7.54 6.70 -18.12
N ALA A 42 -7.94 5.50 -18.54
CA ALA A 42 -7.96 5.19 -19.96
C ALA A 42 -8.88 6.22 -20.63
N ASP A 43 -8.48 6.66 -21.81
CA ASP A 43 -9.24 7.51 -22.73
C ASP A 43 -10.64 6.89 -22.96
N SER A 44 -11.59 7.22 -22.08
CA SER A 44 -12.99 6.89 -22.20
C SER A 44 -13.66 8.17 -22.67
N GLY A 45 -14.26 8.12 -23.86
CA GLY A 45 -14.93 9.27 -24.50
C GLY A 45 -16.13 9.78 -23.70
N ILE A 46 -15.87 10.38 -22.55
CA ILE A 46 -16.80 10.99 -21.61
C ILE A 46 -16.52 12.50 -21.60
N ASP A 47 -17.60 13.28 -21.65
CA ASP A 47 -17.58 14.75 -21.72
C ASP A 47 -16.87 15.37 -20.49
N PRO A 48 -15.85 16.24 -20.67
CA PRO A 48 -15.03 16.82 -19.60
C PRO A 48 -15.75 17.61 -18.49
N ALA A 49 -17.06 17.82 -18.59
CA ALA A 49 -17.83 18.62 -17.63
C ALA A 49 -18.29 17.88 -16.35
N ASP A 50 -18.21 16.54 -16.29
CA ASP A 50 -18.84 15.74 -15.20
C ASP A 50 -17.85 14.93 -14.32
N LEU A 51 -16.54 15.17 -14.40
CA LEU A 51 -15.55 14.56 -13.51
C LEU A 51 -15.15 15.52 -12.38
N PRO A 52 -15.12 15.12 -11.08
CA PRO A 52 -14.22 15.79 -10.12
C PRO A 52 -12.80 15.64 -10.67
N PRO A 53 -11.91 16.65 -10.53
CA PRO A 53 -10.78 16.85 -11.42
C PRO A 53 -10.10 15.54 -11.80
N ALA A 54 -10.24 15.17 -13.07
CA ALA A 54 -9.21 14.39 -13.72
C ALA A 54 -7.87 15.04 -13.34
N GLU A 55 -6.88 14.25 -12.90
CA GLU A 55 -5.56 14.67 -12.38
C GLU A 55 -5.31 14.59 -10.85
N LEU A 56 -5.75 13.53 -10.16
CA LEU A 56 -4.96 13.09 -9.00
C LEU A 56 -3.73 12.32 -9.48
N HIS A 57 -2.77 13.03 -10.10
CA HIS A 57 -1.41 12.54 -10.18
C HIS A 57 -0.90 12.38 -8.74
N ARG A 58 -0.97 11.17 -8.20
CA ARG A 58 -0.37 10.86 -6.90
C ARG A 58 1.14 11.05 -7.06
N ASP A 59 1.68 12.07 -6.40
CA ASP A 59 3.10 12.36 -6.41
C ASP A 59 3.84 11.11 -5.88
N GLY A 60 4.66 10.48 -6.72
CA GLY A 60 5.39 9.27 -6.35
C GLY A 60 6.37 9.48 -5.19
N ARG A 61 6.68 10.74 -4.85
CA ARG A 61 7.45 11.08 -3.65
C ARG A 61 6.64 10.93 -2.36
N LEU A 62 5.31 11.00 -2.45
CA LEU A 62 4.35 10.80 -1.37
C LEU A 62 3.77 9.37 -1.43
N HIS A 63 4.66 8.38 -1.39
CA HIS A 63 4.33 6.96 -1.53
C HIS A 63 5.04 6.11 -0.47
N LEU A 64 4.48 4.97 -0.08
CA LEU A 64 5.07 4.07 0.92
C LEU A 64 6.52 3.68 0.60
N SER A 65 6.82 3.45 -0.67
CA SER A 65 8.18 3.12 -1.13
C SER A 65 9.19 4.27 -0.99
N SER A 66 8.76 5.52 -0.82
CA SER A 66 9.68 6.65 -0.65
C SER A 66 10.14 6.81 0.81
N VAL A 67 9.44 6.18 1.77
CA VAL A 67 9.66 6.36 3.21
C VAL A 67 11.06 5.94 3.63
N LEU A 68 11.52 4.73 3.32
CA LEU A 68 12.85 4.27 3.74
C LEU A 68 13.99 5.03 3.04
N PRO A 69 13.93 5.29 1.71
CA PRO A 69 14.90 6.18 1.07
C PRO A 69 14.95 7.57 1.73
N ALA A 70 13.80 8.21 1.98
CA ALA A 70 13.75 9.51 2.63
C ALA A 70 14.34 9.49 4.06
N VAL A 71 14.00 8.48 4.85
CA VAL A 71 14.56 8.27 6.20
C VAL A 71 16.06 8.03 6.15
N SER A 72 16.55 7.31 5.13
CA SER A 72 18.00 7.09 4.94
C SER A 72 18.75 8.41 4.74
N ALA A 73 18.16 9.36 4.01
CA ALA A 73 18.71 10.71 3.87
C ALA A 73 18.61 11.52 5.16
N ALA A 74 17.49 11.41 5.89
CA ALA A 74 17.31 12.08 7.18
C ALA A 74 18.38 11.71 8.22
N ILE A 75 18.87 10.46 8.20
CA ILE A 75 19.95 9.98 9.08
C ILE A 75 21.36 10.13 8.48
N GLY A 76 21.51 10.83 7.36
CA GLY A 76 22.82 11.12 6.74
C GLY A 76 23.43 10.00 5.89
N HIS A 77 22.66 8.96 5.55
CA HIS A 77 23.10 7.81 4.77
C HIS A 77 22.16 7.55 3.58
N PRO A 78 22.08 8.48 2.61
CA PRO A 78 21.10 8.40 1.53
C PRO A 78 21.27 7.12 0.70
N VAL A 79 20.17 6.38 0.54
CA VAL A 79 20.08 5.16 -0.29
C VAL A 79 19.10 5.41 -1.43
N GLY A 80 19.63 5.62 -2.63
CA GLY A 80 18.83 5.62 -3.86
C GLY A 80 18.40 4.22 -4.28
N THR A 81 17.27 4.12 -4.97
CA THR A 81 16.69 2.85 -5.47
C THR A 81 16.47 2.90 -6.97
N ALA A 82 15.92 1.82 -7.54
CA ALA A 82 15.54 1.76 -8.95
C ALA A 82 14.39 2.73 -9.31
N ILE A 83 13.62 3.18 -8.31
CA ILE A 83 12.49 4.10 -8.51
C ILE A 83 12.79 5.50 -7.95
N HIS A 84 13.54 5.56 -6.84
CA HIS A 84 13.77 6.76 -6.07
C HIS A 84 15.26 7.10 -6.06
N HIS A 85 15.72 7.82 -7.08
CA HIS A 85 17.15 8.11 -7.26
C HIS A 85 17.68 9.24 -6.34
N ASP A 86 16.81 10.14 -5.88
CA ASP A 86 17.17 11.28 -5.02
C ASP A 86 16.48 11.20 -3.65
N PRO A 87 17.08 10.51 -2.67
CA PRO A 87 16.58 10.42 -1.30
C PRO A 87 16.41 11.77 -0.59
N ALA A 88 17.22 12.79 -0.93
CA ALA A 88 17.15 14.09 -0.28
C ALA A 88 15.88 14.83 -0.70
N ARG A 89 15.55 14.78 -2.00
CA ARG A 89 14.27 15.31 -2.51
C ARG A 89 13.06 14.59 -1.92
N LEU A 90 13.16 13.30 -1.63
CA LEU A 90 12.09 12.56 -0.95
C LEU A 90 11.92 12.99 0.51
N ARG A 91 13.05 13.16 1.22
CA ARG A 91 13.06 13.68 2.60
C ARG A 91 12.35 15.03 2.67
N ASP A 92 12.69 15.94 1.77
CA ASP A 92 12.10 17.27 1.72
C ASP A 92 10.61 17.22 1.35
N ALA A 93 10.22 16.38 0.39
CA ALA A 93 8.81 16.21 0.00
C ALA A 93 7.95 15.61 1.12
N LEU A 94 8.50 14.65 1.88
CA LEU A 94 7.83 14.06 3.04
C LEU A 94 7.85 15.00 4.26
N GLY A 95 8.73 15.99 4.30
CA GLY A 95 8.89 16.89 5.45
C GLY A 95 9.68 16.26 6.60
N LEU A 96 10.58 15.32 6.31
CA LEU A 96 11.37 14.65 7.35
C LEU A 96 12.54 15.55 7.77
N PRO A 97 12.68 15.93 9.05
CA PRO A 97 13.85 16.63 9.54
C PRO A 97 15.09 15.71 9.55
N GLU A 98 16.27 16.31 9.59
CA GLU A 98 17.50 15.56 9.88
C GLU A 98 17.51 15.05 11.32
N ALA A 99 18.04 13.85 11.53
CA ALA A 99 18.08 13.22 12.84
C ALA A 99 19.27 12.28 12.99
N ARG A 100 19.71 12.07 14.24
CA ARG A 100 20.81 11.14 14.54
C ARG A 100 20.36 9.68 14.42
N SER A 101 19.12 9.42 14.79
CA SER A 101 18.50 8.09 14.76
C SER A 101 17.10 8.22 14.18
N ALA A 102 16.64 7.16 13.50
CA ALA A 102 15.26 7.07 13.05
C ALA A 102 14.59 5.78 13.55
N ILE A 103 13.32 5.88 13.93
CA ILE A 103 12.43 4.76 14.19
C ILE A 103 11.26 4.84 13.22
N VAL A 104 11.17 3.91 12.29
CA VAL A 104 10.00 3.76 11.41
C VAL A 104 9.07 2.73 12.04
N VAL A 105 7.87 3.15 12.40
CA VAL A 105 6.82 2.27 12.92
C VAL A 105 5.80 2.02 11.83
N LEU A 106 5.64 0.75 11.43
CA LEU A 106 4.58 0.35 10.51
C LEU A 106 3.45 -0.30 11.32
N VAL A 107 2.29 0.35 11.29
CA VAL A 107 1.05 -0.15 11.90
C VAL A 107 0.20 -0.76 10.80
N ASP A 108 0.19 -2.09 10.76
CA ASP A 108 -0.51 -2.87 9.73
C ASP A 108 -2.01 -2.54 9.70
N GLY A 109 -2.54 -2.24 8.52
CA GLY A 109 -3.96 -1.96 8.27
C GLY A 109 -4.46 -0.62 8.84
N LEU A 110 -3.59 0.29 9.29
CA LEU A 110 -3.98 1.62 9.77
C LEU A 110 -4.08 2.64 8.63
N GLY A 111 -5.19 2.64 7.91
CA GLY A 111 -5.44 3.63 6.86
C GLY A 111 -5.56 5.05 7.41
N TYR A 112 -5.20 6.04 6.60
CA TYR A 112 -5.27 7.45 6.99
C TYR A 112 -6.70 7.83 7.38
N TRP A 113 -7.67 7.39 6.60
CA TRP A 113 -9.08 7.66 6.85
C TRP A 113 -9.63 6.88 8.05
N ASN A 114 -9.16 5.65 8.30
CA ASN A 114 -9.48 4.91 9.53
C ASN A 114 -9.01 5.69 10.78
N LEU A 115 -7.78 6.22 10.75
CA LEU A 115 -7.23 7.10 11.78
C LEU A 115 -8.08 8.37 11.96
N ARG A 116 -8.37 9.11 10.87
CA ARG A 116 -9.13 10.37 10.92
C ARG A 116 -10.55 10.18 11.47
N LEU A 117 -11.22 9.11 11.08
CA LEU A 117 -12.59 8.77 11.54
C LEU A 117 -12.63 8.25 12.99
N ARG A 118 -11.48 7.95 13.59
CA ARG A 118 -11.35 7.50 14.99
C ARG A 118 -10.41 8.39 15.81
N ILE A 119 -10.18 9.63 15.37
CA ILE A 119 -9.19 10.53 15.95
C ILE A 119 -9.41 10.84 17.45
N GLY A 120 -10.64 10.69 17.94
CA GLY A 120 -10.97 10.83 19.37
C GLY A 120 -10.29 9.78 20.27
N HIS A 121 -9.87 8.65 19.72
CA HIS A 121 -9.34 7.48 20.43
C HIS A 121 -7.80 7.36 20.40
N CYS A 122 -7.11 8.33 19.80
CA CYS A 122 -5.65 8.29 19.66
C CYS A 122 -5.00 9.62 20.06
N PRO A 123 -5.00 9.98 21.37
CA PRO A 123 -4.50 11.27 21.82
C PRO A 123 -3.05 11.58 21.38
N TYR A 124 -2.16 10.57 21.32
CA TYR A 124 -0.79 10.79 20.86
C TYR A 124 -0.75 11.07 19.35
N MET A 125 -1.27 10.19 18.50
CA MET A 125 -1.29 10.43 17.05
C MET A 125 -2.07 11.71 16.68
N ARG A 126 -3.15 12.03 17.42
CA ARG A 126 -3.89 13.30 17.27
C ARG A 126 -3.01 14.51 17.54
N SER A 127 -2.14 14.47 18.56
CA SER A 127 -1.23 15.58 18.83
C SER A 127 -0.24 15.83 17.69
N LEU A 128 0.15 14.78 16.94
CA LEU A 128 1.04 14.92 15.79
C LEU A 128 0.35 15.60 14.59
N LEU A 129 -0.98 15.52 14.48
CA LEU A 129 -1.73 16.18 13.42
C LEU A 129 -1.77 17.72 13.54
N HIS A 130 -1.19 18.30 14.59
CA HIS A 130 -1.01 19.75 14.66
C HIS A 130 0.07 20.24 13.68
N ASP A 131 0.97 19.37 13.23
CA ASP A 131 1.92 19.67 12.17
C ASP A 131 1.26 19.48 10.79
N SER A 132 1.38 20.49 9.93
CA SER A 132 0.88 20.46 8.56
C SER A 132 1.42 19.30 7.70
N ALA A 133 2.65 18.84 7.94
CA ALA A 133 3.21 17.70 7.21
C ALA A 133 2.43 16.40 7.48
N ASN A 134 1.82 16.29 8.68
CA ASN A 134 1.05 15.13 9.12
C ASN A 134 -0.44 15.21 8.72
N LEU A 135 -0.90 16.38 8.23
CA LEU A 135 -2.31 16.61 7.83
C LEU A 135 -2.67 16.03 6.46
N ARG A 136 -1.74 15.41 5.76
CA ARG A 136 -1.98 14.79 4.45
C ARG A 136 -1.66 13.28 4.46
N PRO A 137 -2.41 12.46 3.72
CA PRO A 137 -2.02 11.07 3.48
C PRO A 137 -0.80 10.99 2.54
N ILE A 138 -0.15 9.83 2.56
CA ILE A 138 0.66 9.33 1.44
C ILE A 138 -0.03 8.09 0.85
N SER A 139 0.40 7.67 -0.34
CA SER A 139 -0.18 6.50 -1.01
C SER A 139 0.58 5.21 -0.69
N THR A 140 -0.10 4.08 -0.58
CA THR A 140 0.52 2.75 -0.74
C THR A 140 0.53 2.30 -2.20
N CYS A 141 1.05 1.10 -2.48
CA CYS A 141 1.04 0.49 -3.81
C CYS A 141 -0.26 -0.25 -4.11
N ALA A 142 -0.49 -0.57 -5.38
CA ALA A 142 -1.58 -1.45 -5.81
C ALA A 142 -1.04 -2.85 -6.20
N PRO A 143 -1.72 -3.95 -5.79
CA PRO A 143 -2.80 -3.99 -4.80
C PRO A 143 -2.34 -3.55 -3.41
N SER A 144 -3.26 -2.99 -2.62
CA SER A 144 -3.00 -2.48 -1.26
C SER A 144 -2.95 -3.62 -0.24
N THR A 145 -2.03 -4.56 -0.45
CA THR A 145 -1.92 -5.79 0.32
C THR A 145 -0.57 -5.88 0.97
N THR A 146 -0.50 -6.45 2.18
CA THR A 146 0.74 -6.55 2.98
C THR A 146 1.90 -7.09 2.15
N VAL A 147 1.69 -8.11 1.32
CA VAL A 147 2.76 -8.70 0.48
C VAL A 147 3.41 -7.66 -0.45
N ALA A 148 2.59 -6.95 -1.22
CA ALA A 148 3.06 -5.97 -2.19
C ALA A 148 3.62 -4.71 -1.50
N ALA A 149 2.89 -4.23 -0.49
CA ALA A 149 3.23 -3.03 0.26
C ALA A 149 4.53 -3.19 1.07
N MET A 150 4.71 -4.33 1.75
CA MET A 150 5.94 -4.59 2.50
C MET A 150 7.16 -4.71 1.58
N ALA A 151 7.01 -5.34 0.41
CA ALA A 151 8.09 -5.43 -0.56
C ALA A 151 8.42 -4.06 -1.16
N ALA A 152 7.42 -3.25 -1.50
CA ALA A 152 7.61 -1.88 -1.98
C ALA A 152 8.26 -0.99 -0.92
N PHE A 153 7.81 -1.05 0.34
CA PHE A 153 8.38 -0.36 1.49
C PHE A 153 9.84 -0.72 1.70
N GLY A 154 10.13 -2.01 1.88
CA GLY A 154 11.45 -2.46 2.30
C GLY A 154 12.54 -2.30 1.24
N THR A 155 12.16 -2.28 -0.04
CA THR A 155 13.07 -2.09 -1.18
C THR A 155 13.10 -0.65 -1.68
N GLY A 156 12.12 0.15 -1.28
CA GLY A 156 11.85 1.45 -1.86
C GLY A 156 11.61 1.39 -3.37
N THR A 157 10.90 0.36 -3.85
CA THR A 157 10.57 0.18 -5.27
C THR A 157 9.07 -0.06 -5.48
N CYS A 158 8.68 -0.93 -6.43
CA CYS A 158 7.28 -1.18 -6.78
C CYS A 158 7.03 -2.68 -7.02
N PRO A 159 5.76 -3.13 -6.96
CA PRO A 159 5.39 -4.54 -7.17
C PRO A 159 5.92 -5.14 -8.48
N GLY A 160 5.95 -4.36 -9.57
CA GLY A 160 6.43 -4.79 -10.88
C GLY A 160 7.93 -5.11 -10.93
N LEU A 161 8.74 -4.56 -10.02
CA LEU A 161 10.17 -4.88 -9.88
C LEU A 161 10.43 -5.94 -8.81
N THR A 162 9.64 -5.94 -7.73
CA THR A 162 9.81 -6.91 -6.64
C THR A 162 9.29 -8.29 -7.02
N GLY A 163 8.30 -8.40 -7.91
CA GLY A 163 7.64 -9.67 -8.23
C GLY A 163 6.64 -10.12 -7.17
N MET A 164 6.30 -9.24 -6.23
CA MET A 164 5.35 -9.45 -5.15
C MET A 164 4.05 -8.71 -5.52
N THR A 165 3.23 -9.30 -6.39
CA THR A 165 2.14 -8.60 -7.10
C THR A 165 0.74 -8.85 -6.52
N GLY A 166 0.62 -9.70 -5.49
CA GLY A 166 -0.62 -9.93 -4.76
C GLY A 166 -0.45 -10.92 -3.60
N TYR A 167 -1.48 -11.08 -2.77
CA TYR A 167 -1.48 -12.08 -1.68
C TYR A 167 -1.26 -13.51 -2.19
N THR A 168 -1.99 -13.88 -3.25
CA THR A 168 -1.71 -15.07 -4.06
C THR A 168 -1.40 -14.67 -5.49
N GLN A 169 -0.49 -15.39 -6.13
CA GLN A 169 -0.13 -15.16 -7.54
C GLN A 169 0.35 -16.45 -8.18
N ARG A 170 0.40 -16.49 -9.51
CA ARG A 170 0.90 -17.65 -10.25
C ARG A 170 2.39 -17.84 -9.98
N ASN A 171 2.77 -19.05 -9.57
CA ASN A 171 4.15 -19.49 -9.58
C ASN A 171 4.54 -19.85 -11.02
N THR A 172 5.47 -19.11 -11.60
CA THR A 172 5.87 -19.27 -13.01
C THR A 172 6.62 -20.58 -13.29
N ARG A 173 7.09 -21.29 -12.26
CA ARG A 173 7.76 -22.60 -12.40
C ARG A 173 6.78 -23.76 -12.45
N THR A 174 5.72 -23.71 -11.65
CA THR A 174 4.75 -24.82 -11.53
C THR A 174 3.47 -24.56 -12.32
N GLY A 175 3.19 -23.30 -12.64
CA GLY A 175 1.93 -22.87 -13.25
C GLY A 175 0.78 -22.77 -12.26
N GLU A 176 0.95 -23.19 -11.00
CA GLU A 176 -0.07 -23.17 -9.94
C GLU A 176 -0.06 -21.86 -9.15
N LEU A 177 -1.02 -21.69 -8.23
CA LEU A 177 -1.02 -20.57 -7.30
C LEU A 177 -0.01 -20.76 -6.15
N SER A 178 0.66 -19.66 -5.83
CA SER A 178 1.47 -19.47 -4.64
C SER A 178 0.79 -18.50 -3.68
N GLN A 179 1.07 -18.63 -2.38
CA GLN A 179 0.65 -17.67 -1.36
C GLN A 179 1.90 -17.06 -0.73
N LEU A 180 1.99 -15.73 -0.72
CA LEU A 180 3.25 -15.02 -0.47
C LEU A 180 3.44 -14.50 0.96
N ILE A 181 2.48 -14.69 1.87
CA ILE A 181 2.70 -14.41 3.30
C ILE A 181 3.54 -15.53 3.93
N GLN A 182 3.23 -16.78 3.59
CA GLN A 182 3.89 -17.99 4.09
C GLN A 182 4.81 -18.62 3.04
N PHE A 183 4.85 -18.08 1.82
CA PHE A 183 5.60 -18.62 0.68
C PHE A 183 5.21 -20.07 0.35
N LYS A 184 3.92 -20.41 0.52
CA LYS A 184 3.40 -21.72 0.15
C LYS A 184 3.38 -21.83 -1.37
N ASN A 185 4.05 -22.86 -1.90
CA ASN A 185 4.19 -23.08 -3.35
C ASN A 185 4.78 -21.87 -4.09
N ALA A 186 5.56 -21.04 -3.40
CA ALA A 186 6.21 -19.87 -3.98
C ALA A 186 7.62 -20.20 -4.47
N ILE A 187 8.14 -19.37 -5.37
CA ILE A 187 9.58 -19.32 -5.66
C ILE A 187 10.32 -18.90 -4.38
N ASP A 188 11.57 -19.34 -4.23
CA ASP A 188 12.42 -18.93 -3.11
C ASP A 188 12.41 -17.39 -2.90
N PRO A 189 12.33 -16.89 -1.66
CA PRO A 189 12.29 -15.46 -1.36
C PRO A 189 13.32 -14.60 -2.08
N HIS A 190 14.58 -15.04 -2.15
CA HIS A 190 15.67 -14.28 -2.77
C HIS A 190 15.64 -14.36 -4.30
N GLU A 191 15.08 -15.43 -4.84
CA GLU A 191 14.91 -15.59 -6.29
C GLU A 191 13.69 -14.84 -6.82
N LEU A 192 12.61 -14.79 -6.02
CA LEU A 192 11.37 -14.09 -6.32
C LEU A 192 11.56 -12.57 -6.20
N GLN A 193 12.10 -12.11 -5.07
CA GLN A 193 12.35 -10.71 -4.79
C GLN A 193 13.85 -10.43 -4.94
N ARG A 194 14.21 -9.75 -6.04
CA ARG A 194 15.61 -9.53 -6.43
C ARG A 194 16.14 -8.12 -6.16
N GLN A 195 15.28 -7.17 -5.81
CA GLN A 195 15.72 -5.81 -5.51
C GLN A 195 16.40 -5.81 -4.13
N PRO A 196 17.58 -5.19 -3.97
CA PRO A 196 18.18 -5.00 -2.66
C PRO A 196 17.23 -4.24 -1.73
N THR A 197 17.11 -4.67 -0.48
CA THR A 197 16.34 -3.90 0.49
C THR A 197 17.13 -2.66 0.91
N VAL A 198 16.44 -1.58 1.31
CA VAL A 198 17.09 -0.40 1.89
C VAL A 198 17.85 -0.78 3.16
N PHE A 199 17.35 -1.77 3.91
CA PHE A 199 18.00 -2.34 5.09
C PHE A 199 19.36 -2.99 4.77
N GLU A 200 19.44 -3.83 3.72
CA GLU A 200 20.72 -4.41 3.25
C GLU A 200 21.71 -3.33 2.85
N ARG A 201 21.23 -2.31 2.13
CA ARG A 201 22.06 -1.21 1.63
C ARG A 201 22.63 -0.36 2.76
N LEU A 202 21.82 -0.04 3.77
CA LEU A 202 22.27 0.67 4.97
C LEU A 202 23.27 -0.16 5.78
N SER A 203 22.97 -1.44 6.04
CA SER A 203 23.89 -2.34 6.74
C SER A 203 25.22 -2.50 5.99
N GLY A 204 25.19 -2.56 4.66
CA GLY A 204 26.38 -2.60 3.81
C GLY A 204 27.24 -1.33 3.88
N GLN A 205 26.66 -0.19 4.25
CA GLN A 205 27.38 1.06 4.55
C GLN A 205 27.90 1.12 6.01
N GLY A 206 27.70 0.06 6.80
CA GLY A 206 28.06 0.02 8.22
C GLY A 206 27.06 0.75 9.13
N VAL A 207 25.90 1.14 8.61
CA VAL A 207 24.83 1.76 9.42
C VAL A 207 24.17 0.68 10.27
N ARG A 208 23.92 0.97 11.54
CA ARG A 208 23.15 0.06 12.39
C ARG A 208 21.70 0.00 11.89
N VAL A 209 21.24 -1.20 11.60
CA VAL A 209 19.86 -1.49 11.23
C VAL A 209 19.25 -2.54 12.15
N THR A 210 18.14 -2.21 12.81
CA THR A 210 17.44 -3.11 13.73
C THR A 210 15.97 -3.25 13.32
N SER A 211 15.45 -4.47 13.33
CA SER A 211 14.03 -4.76 13.15
C SER A 211 13.45 -5.35 14.44
N CYS A 212 12.36 -4.78 14.94
CA CYS A 212 11.69 -5.18 16.17
C CYS A 212 10.28 -5.69 15.85
N GLY A 213 9.98 -6.91 16.25
CA GLY A 213 8.70 -7.53 15.88
C GLY A 213 8.40 -8.81 16.65
N LEU A 214 7.39 -9.56 16.20
CA LEU A 214 7.11 -10.87 16.80
C LEU A 214 8.21 -11.87 16.44
N PRO A 215 8.60 -12.79 17.35
CA PRO A 215 9.63 -13.79 17.07
C PRO A 215 9.35 -14.63 15.82
N LYS A 216 8.08 -14.97 15.56
CA LYS A 216 7.69 -15.78 14.40
C LYS A 216 7.97 -15.14 13.03
N PHE A 217 8.24 -13.83 12.96
CA PHE A 217 8.60 -13.17 11.70
C PHE A 217 10.11 -13.09 11.49
N ALA A 218 10.91 -13.37 12.52
CA ALA A 218 12.36 -13.46 12.38
C ALA A 218 12.68 -14.61 11.42
N GLY A 219 13.39 -14.33 10.32
CA GLY A 219 13.71 -15.34 9.30
C GLY A 219 12.49 -15.88 8.53
N SER A 220 11.31 -15.26 8.66
CA SER A 220 10.16 -15.70 7.88
C SER A 220 10.35 -15.35 6.40
N PRO A 221 9.86 -16.16 5.45
CA PRO A 221 10.07 -15.94 4.03
C PRO A 221 9.70 -14.53 3.52
N LEU A 222 8.60 -13.94 4.02
CA LEU A 222 8.23 -12.57 3.67
C LEU A 222 9.22 -11.54 4.23
N THR A 223 9.69 -11.73 5.47
CA THR A 223 10.76 -10.88 6.03
C THR A 223 12.04 -11.00 5.21
N GLU A 224 12.42 -12.20 4.78
CA GLU A 224 13.61 -12.40 3.94
C GLU A 224 13.44 -11.76 2.55
N ALA A 225 12.26 -11.87 1.94
CA ALA A 225 11.98 -11.24 0.66
C ALA A 225 11.96 -9.70 0.75
N ALA A 226 11.31 -9.14 1.76
CA ALA A 226 10.98 -7.70 1.78
C ALA A 226 11.88 -6.86 2.70
N LEU A 227 12.39 -7.42 3.80
CA LEU A 227 12.95 -6.66 4.93
C LEU A 227 14.32 -7.19 5.42
N ARG A 228 14.97 -8.10 4.67
CA ARG A 228 16.28 -8.66 5.02
C ARG A 228 17.34 -7.59 5.18
N GLY A 229 18.42 -7.89 5.91
CA GLY A 229 19.55 -6.98 6.14
C GLY A 229 19.55 -6.26 7.50
N ALA A 230 18.50 -6.43 8.30
CA ALA A 230 18.40 -5.88 9.66
C ALA A 230 18.74 -6.94 10.73
N ARG A 231 19.34 -6.52 11.86
CA ARG A 231 19.37 -7.35 13.07
C ARG A 231 17.98 -7.46 13.66
N TYR A 232 17.44 -8.67 13.77
CA TYR A 232 16.09 -8.87 14.29
C TYR A 232 16.05 -9.05 15.82
N ILE A 233 15.13 -8.35 16.49
CA ILE A 233 14.83 -8.48 17.92
C ILE A 233 13.36 -8.88 18.08
N GLY A 234 13.13 -10.10 18.55
CA GLY A 234 11.79 -10.66 18.73
C GLY A 234 11.33 -10.66 20.18
N ASP A 235 10.11 -10.17 20.45
CA ASP A 235 9.43 -10.41 21.74
C ASP A 235 7.90 -10.51 21.53
N MET A 236 7.26 -11.42 22.27
CA MET A 236 5.81 -11.63 22.21
C MET A 236 5.02 -10.46 22.81
N ARG A 237 5.59 -9.76 23.80
CA ARG A 237 4.94 -8.66 24.52
C ARG A 237 5.08 -7.35 23.74
N PRO A 238 3.98 -6.63 23.44
CA PRO A 238 4.05 -5.36 22.72
C PRO A 238 4.96 -4.32 23.39
N SER A 239 4.87 -4.17 24.71
CA SER A 239 5.71 -3.23 25.47
C SER A 239 7.22 -3.55 25.39
N ALA A 240 7.59 -4.82 25.31
CA ALA A 240 8.98 -5.22 25.18
C ALA A 240 9.54 -4.89 23.78
N ARG A 241 8.71 -5.00 22.72
CA ARG A 241 9.09 -4.57 21.37
C ARG A 241 9.29 -3.06 21.28
N VAL A 242 8.38 -2.28 21.87
CA VAL A 242 8.50 -0.81 21.97
C VAL A 242 9.79 -0.43 22.70
N LYS A 243 10.06 -1.03 23.86
CA LYS A 243 11.30 -0.80 24.61
C LYS A 243 12.55 -1.17 23.80
N ALA A 244 12.52 -2.29 23.09
CA ALA A 244 13.63 -2.73 22.24
C ALA A 244 13.89 -1.73 21.09
N ALA A 245 12.84 -1.17 20.49
CA ALA A 245 12.97 -0.15 19.45
C ALA A 245 13.59 1.15 19.99
N ALA A 246 13.10 1.64 21.13
CA ALA A 246 13.68 2.80 21.81
C ALA A 246 15.15 2.58 22.21
N GLU A 247 15.47 1.40 22.75
CA GLU A 247 16.83 1.05 23.13
C GLU A 247 17.78 0.96 21.93
N ALA A 248 17.33 0.36 20.81
CA ALA A 248 18.11 0.29 19.58
C ALA A 248 18.43 1.70 19.03
N ALA A 249 17.50 2.66 19.16
CA ALA A 249 17.68 4.04 18.70
C ALA A 249 18.72 4.84 19.49
N ARG A 250 19.21 4.36 20.66
CA ARG A 250 20.33 5.01 21.37
C ARG A 250 21.62 5.03 20.55
N THR A 251 21.79 4.03 19.68
CA THR A 251 22.87 3.98 18.70
C THR A 251 22.37 4.56 17.37
N PRO A 252 23.10 5.48 16.72
CA PRO A 252 22.70 6.08 15.43
C PRO A 252 22.35 5.03 14.38
N GLY A 253 21.39 5.35 13.52
CA GLY A 253 20.95 4.47 12.43
C GLY A 253 19.42 4.28 12.36
N LEU A 254 18.99 3.19 11.72
CA LEU A 254 17.58 2.90 11.45
C LEU A 254 17.03 1.79 12.35
N THR A 255 15.89 2.03 12.99
CA THR A 255 15.10 1.02 13.68
C THR A 255 13.74 0.89 13.00
N TYR A 256 13.33 -0.34 12.70
CA TYR A 256 12.00 -0.65 12.20
C TYR A 256 11.19 -1.37 13.29
N LEU A 257 9.96 -0.90 13.55
CA LEU A 257 9.03 -1.54 14.50
C LEU A 257 7.73 -1.87 13.78
N TYR A 258 7.33 -3.14 13.82
CA TYR A 258 6.09 -3.60 13.21
C TYR A 258 5.02 -3.90 14.26
N ILE A 259 3.82 -3.34 14.07
CA ILE A 259 2.64 -3.53 14.92
C ILE A 259 1.50 -4.08 14.06
N ARG A 260 1.06 -5.30 14.35
CA ARG A 260 0.09 -6.05 13.52
C ARG A 260 -1.36 -6.01 13.98
N ASP A 261 -1.58 -5.41 15.15
CA ASP A 261 -2.76 -5.69 15.96
C ASP A 261 -4.03 -5.07 15.35
N VAL A 262 -3.90 -3.89 14.71
CA VAL A 262 -4.98 -3.15 14.07
C VAL A 262 -5.58 -3.95 12.90
N ASP A 263 -4.76 -4.36 11.95
CA ASP A 263 -5.17 -5.24 10.84
C ASP A 263 -5.82 -6.53 11.32
N LYS A 264 -5.14 -7.25 12.22
CA LYS A 264 -5.61 -8.55 12.73
C LYS A 264 -7.03 -8.44 13.32
N THR A 265 -7.30 -7.39 14.10
CA THR A 265 -8.62 -7.16 14.67
C THR A 265 -9.60 -6.58 13.66
N GLY A 266 -9.14 -5.78 12.69
CA GLY A 266 -9.96 -5.31 11.58
C GLY A 266 -10.55 -6.47 10.78
N HIS A 267 -9.73 -7.46 10.42
CA HIS A 267 -10.19 -8.68 9.75
C HIS A 267 -11.11 -9.54 10.63
N ALA A 268 -10.89 -9.59 11.93
CA ALA A 268 -11.66 -10.46 12.83
C ALA A 268 -13.03 -9.88 13.19
N ASP A 269 -13.09 -8.57 13.46
CA ASP A 269 -14.25 -7.91 14.08
C ASP A 269 -14.77 -6.70 13.27
N GLY A 270 -14.03 -6.24 12.25
CA GLY A 270 -14.34 -5.03 11.47
C GLY A 270 -13.72 -3.77 12.09
N TRP A 271 -13.25 -2.84 11.26
CA TRP A 271 -12.54 -1.63 11.74
C TRP A 271 -13.45 -0.65 12.49
N GLU A 272 -14.76 -0.75 12.29
CA GLU A 272 -15.74 0.09 12.98
C GLU A 272 -16.12 -0.44 14.37
N SER A 273 -15.65 -1.63 14.74
CA SER A 273 -16.04 -2.32 15.98
C SER A 273 -15.45 -1.69 17.24
N PRO A 274 -16.10 -1.90 18.41
CA PRO A 274 -15.50 -1.60 19.71
C PRO A 274 -14.18 -2.34 19.97
N GLN A 275 -14.05 -3.57 19.47
CA GLN A 275 -12.84 -4.40 19.58
C GLN A 275 -11.66 -3.74 18.88
N TRP A 276 -11.88 -3.27 17.64
CA TRP A 276 -10.87 -2.53 16.88
C TRP A 276 -10.51 -1.23 17.59
N THR A 277 -11.50 -0.49 18.10
CA THR A 277 -11.27 0.76 18.83
C THR A 277 -10.39 0.54 20.07
N ALA A 278 -10.65 -0.50 20.86
CA ALA A 278 -9.83 -0.85 22.02
C ALA A 278 -8.41 -1.32 21.66
N VAL A 279 -8.21 -1.92 20.48
CA VAL A 279 -6.86 -2.22 19.95
C VAL A 279 -6.15 -0.94 19.52
N PHE A 280 -6.86 -0.07 18.82
CA PHE A 280 -6.35 1.19 18.32
C PHE A 280 -5.86 2.11 19.45
N GLU A 281 -6.64 2.24 20.53
CA GLU A 281 -6.24 2.97 21.75
C GLU A 281 -4.95 2.40 22.37
N ARG A 282 -4.80 1.07 22.38
CA ARG A 282 -3.59 0.40 22.89
C ARG A 282 -2.38 0.64 22.00
N VAL A 283 -2.57 0.70 20.68
CA VAL A 283 -1.51 1.03 19.73
C VAL A 283 -1.09 2.49 19.88
N ASP A 284 -2.02 3.43 20.00
CA ASP A 284 -1.70 4.83 20.30
C ASP A 284 -0.88 4.96 21.62
N GLY A 285 -1.29 4.24 22.67
CA GLY A 285 -0.55 4.19 23.93
C GLY A 285 0.88 3.64 23.78
N GLN A 286 1.08 2.63 22.92
CA GLN A 286 2.41 2.10 22.60
C GLN A 286 3.28 3.12 21.85
N LEU A 287 2.70 3.84 20.89
CA LEU A 287 3.38 4.88 20.12
C LEU A 287 3.77 6.06 21.02
N GLY A 288 2.87 6.52 21.88
CA GLY A 288 3.19 7.56 22.87
C GLY A 288 4.24 7.09 23.90
N GLN A 289 4.25 5.79 24.25
CA GLN A 289 5.32 5.22 25.08
C GLN A 289 6.66 5.21 24.35
N LEU A 290 6.67 4.88 23.06
CA LEU A 290 7.88 4.91 22.22
C LEU A 290 8.48 6.31 22.20
N ALA A 291 7.67 7.34 21.91
CA ALA A 291 8.12 8.74 21.87
C ALA A 291 8.77 9.17 23.19
N ARG A 292 8.14 8.84 24.34
CA ARG A 292 8.71 9.18 25.67
C ARG A 292 10.01 8.42 26.00
N GLN A 293 10.24 7.26 25.39
CA GLN A 293 11.40 6.41 25.68
C GLN A 293 12.54 6.57 24.67
N ALA A 294 12.23 7.08 23.48
CA ALA A 294 13.23 7.37 22.46
C ALA A 294 14.24 8.40 22.98
N PRO A 295 15.52 8.27 22.61
CA PRO A 295 16.52 9.29 22.91
C PRO A 295 16.19 10.58 22.14
N LYS A 296 16.64 11.73 22.68
CA LYS A 296 16.56 13.01 21.97
C LYS A 296 17.21 12.93 20.59
N ASP A 297 16.74 13.77 19.67
CA ASP A 297 17.14 13.83 18.27
C ASP A 297 16.84 12.53 17.51
N THR A 298 15.71 11.88 17.87
CA THR A 298 15.20 10.69 17.18
C THR A 298 13.99 11.05 16.34
N LEU A 299 14.08 10.82 15.04
CA LEU A 299 12.95 10.92 14.11
C LEU A 299 12.10 9.65 14.21
N ILE A 300 10.84 9.78 14.63
CA ILE A 300 9.84 8.73 14.59
C ILE A 300 8.92 8.97 13.39
N VAL A 301 8.80 7.98 12.50
CA VAL A 301 7.90 8.02 11.35
C VAL A 301 6.89 6.89 11.47
N ILE A 302 5.61 7.22 11.57
CA ILE A 302 4.51 6.26 11.72
C ILE A 302 3.77 6.16 10.38
N VAL A 303 3.79 4.96 9.80
CA VAL A 303 3.17 4.64 8.51
C VAL A 303 2.32 3.38 8.62
N ALA A 304 1.62 3.03 7.54
CA ALA A 304 0.92 1.76 7.37
C ALA A 304 1.26 1.16 6.00
N ASP A 305 0.99 -0.12 5.83
CA ASP A 305 1.07 -0.81 4.53
C ASP A 305 -0.20 -0.62 3.71
N HIS A 306 -1.36 -0.55 4.36
CA HIS A 306 -2.66 -0.22 3.74
C HIS A 306 -3.65 0.26 4.80
N GLY A 307 -4.84 0.66 4.34
CA GLY A 307 -6.01 0.84 5.18
C GLY A 307 -6.98 -0.33 5.16
N MET A 308 -8.21 -0.09 5.59
CA MET A 308 -9.22 -1.15 5.79
C MET A 308 -10.63 -0.61 5.47
N VAL A 309 -11.43 -1.42 4.79
CA VAL A 309 -12.86 -1.15 4.54
C VAL A 309 -13.74 -2.18 5.23
N SER A 310 -14.99 -1.81 5.47
CA SER A 310 -16.03 -2.75 5.92
C SER A 310 -16.53 -3.54 4.72
N ALA A 311 -16.50 -4.87 4.79
CA ALA A 311 -17.11 -5.72 3.77
C ALA A 311 -18.63 -5.68 3.89
N ASP A 312 -19.34 -5.56 2.78
CA ASP A 312 -20.79 -5.67 2.72
C ASP A 312 -21.18 -7.13 2.36
N PRO A 313 -21.82 -7.88 3.28
CA PRO A 313 -22.26 -9.25 3.01
C PRO A 313 -23.24 -9.37 1.85
N ALA A 314 -24.00 -8.32 1.54
CA ALA A 314 -24.93 -8.27 0.41
C ALA A 314 -24.24 -8.04 -0.93
N ALA A 315 -23.06 -7.39 -0.92
CA ALA A 315 -22.21 -7.15 -2.09
C ALA A 315 -21.12 -8.22 -2.25
N ARG A 316 -21.26 -9.39 -1.61
CA ARG A 316 -20.34 -10.52 -1.77
C ARG A 316 -20.66 -11.29 -3.04
N VAL A 317 -19.70 -11.35 -3.96
CA VAL A 317 -19.75 -12.15 -5.19
C VAL A 317 -18.94 -13.43 -4.98
N ASP A 318 -19.59 -14.59 -5.11
CA ASP A 318 -18.94 -15.90 -5.03
C ASP A 318 -18.81 -16.51 -6.44
N ILE A 319 -17.59 -16.55 -6.96
CA ILE A 319 -17.26 -17.04 -8.31
C ILE A 319 -17.75 -18.49 -8.50
N ALA A 320 -17.73 -19.28 -7.44
CA ALA A 320 -18.19 -20.66 -7.46
C ALA A 320 -19.68 -20.81 -7.82
N GLN A 321 -20.49 -19.77 -7.55
CA GLN A 321 -21.93 -19.76 -7.78
C GLN A 321 -22.30 -19.10 -9.12
N GLU A 322 -21.31 -18.61 -9.87
CA GLU A 322 -21.49 -17.85 -11.09
C GLU A 322 -20.66 -18.47 -12.24
N PRO A 323 -21.16 -19.53 -12.91
CA PRO A 323 -20.45 -20.23 -13.98
C PRO A 323 -19.96 -19.29 -15.10
N GLN A 324 -20.71 -18.21 -15.38
CA GLN A 324 -20.35 -17.17 -16.33
C GLN A 324 -19.01 -16.48 -16.00
N LEU A 325 -18.70 -16.29 -14.71
CA LEU A 325 -17.46 -15.66 -14.26
C LEU A 325 -16.27 -16.63 -14.30
N SER A 326 -16.53 -17.94 -14.16
CA SER A 326 -15.51 -18.99 -14.27
C SER A 326 -15.19 -19.39 -15.71
N ARG A 327 -16.02 -19.01 -16.69
CA ARG A 327 -15.81 -19.38 -18.10
C ARG A 327 -14.48 -18.83 -18.60
N ASP A 328 -13.68 -19.70 -19.21
CA ASP A 328 -12.34 -19.41 -19.78
C ASP A 328 -11.27 -18.99 -18.76
N VAL A 329 -11.55 -19.12 -17.46
CA VAL A 329 -10.60 -18.85 -16.37
C VAL A 329 -9.96 -20.16 -15.92
N ALA A 330 -8.63 -20.22 -15.94
CA ALA A 330 -7.84 -21.36 -15.48
C ALA A 330 -7.56 -21.31 -13.97
N LEU A 331 -7.24 -20.12 -13.44
CA LEU A 331 -6.92 -19.92 -12.02
C LEU A 331 -7.48 -18.58 -11.53
N VAL A 332 -7.81 -18.54 -10.24
CA VAL A 332 -8.25 -17.34 -9.53
C VAL A 332 -7.27 -17.07 -8.38
N GLY A 333 -6.41 -16.07 -8.55
CA GLY A 333 -5.46 -15.59 -7.54
C GLY A 333 -5.80 -14.18 -7.05
N GLY A 334 -4.80 -13.51 -6.47
CA GLY A 334 -4.97 -12.21 -5.82
C GLY A 334 -5.56 -12.35 -4.41
N GLU A 335 -6.50 -11.47 -4.09
CA GLU A 335 -7.23 -11.43 -2.82
C GLU A 335 -8.67 -10.94 -3.04
N PRO A 336 -9.57 -11.03 -2.04
CA PRO A 336 -10.99 -10.74 -2.24
C PRO A 336 -11.33 -9.33 -2.72
N ARG A 337 -10.40 -8.39 -2.57
CA ARG A 337 -10.52 -7.00 -3.00
C ARG A 337 -9.79 -6.68 -4.30
N SER A 338 -8.86 -7.54 -4.72
CA SER A 338 -8.12 -7.39 -5.98
C SER A 338 -7.82 -8.77 -6.55
N VAL A 339 -8.77 -9.29 -7.31
CA VAL A 339 -8.72 -10.64 -7.87
C VAL A 339 -7.86 -10.64 -9.13
N MET A 340 -7.03 -11.66 -9.28
CA MET A 340 -6.25 -11.93 -10.49
C MET A 340 -6.78 -13.18 -11.19
N LEU A 341 -7.33 -13.02 -12.39
CA LEU A 341 -7.84 -14.10 -13.20
C LEU A 341 -6.78 -14.49 -14.22
N TYR A 342 -6.46 -15.78 -14.28
CA TYR A 342 -5.54 -16.31 -15.29
C TYR A 342 -6.36 -17.04 -16.35
N ALA A 343 -6.17 -16.65 -17.61
CA ALA A 343 -6.93 -17.16 -18.73
C ALA A 343 -6.52 -18.60 -19.11
N GLN A 344 -7.43 -19.35 -19.72
CA GLN A 344 -7.08 -20.58 -20.43
C GLN A 344 -6.18 -20.26 -21.65
N PRO A 345 -5.34 -21.21 -22.13
CA PRO A 345 -4.31 -20.95 -23.16
C PRO A 345 -4.77 -20.32 -24.49
N ASP A 346 -6.06 -20.38 -24.83
CA ASP A 346 -6.62 -19.82 -26.07
C ASP A 346 -7.72 -18.78 -25.82
N ALA A 347 -7.92 -18.37 -24.57
CA ALA A 347 -8.95 -17.42 -24.20
C ALA A 347 -8.46 -15.98 -24.34
N ASP A 348 -9.28 -15.12 -24.94
CA ASP A 348 -9.00 -13.67 -24.98
C ASP A 348 -9.27 -13.05 -23.60
N PRO A 349 -8.27 -12.43 -22.95
CA PRO A 349 -8.48 -11.71 -21.70
C PRO A 349 -9.53 -10.60 -21.79
N GLU A 350 -9.74 -9.99 -22.96
CA GLU A 350 -10.75 -8.94 -23.13
C GLU A 350 -12.18 -9.52 -23.06
N ASP A 351 -12.42 -10.73 -23.57
CA ASP A 351 -13.71 -11.41 -23.45
C ASP A 351 -14.02 -11.78 -21.99
N ILE A 352 -13.00 -12.14 -21.21
CA ILE A 352 -13.12 -12.36 -19.77
C ILE A 352 -13.42 -11.01 -19.10
N ALA A 353 -12.63 -9.97 -19.38
CA ALA A 353 -12.82 -8.65 -18.80
C ALA A 353 -14.22 -8.08 -19.09
N ALA A 354 -14.73 -8.21 -20.32
CA ALA A 354 -16.07 -7.77 -20.70
C ALA A 354 -17.16 -8.45 -19.85
N ARG A 355 -17.12 -9.79 -19.70
CA ARG A 355 -18.08 -10.52 -18.84
C ARG A 355 -18.06 -10.03 -17.40
N TRP A 356 -16.87 -9.77 -16.88
CA TRP A 356 -16.69 -9.30 -15.52
C TRP A 356 -17.17 -7.85 -15.35
N ARG A 357 -16.96 -6.98 -16.33
CA ARG A 357 -17.52 -5.61 -16.36
C ARG A 357 -19.04 -5.63 -16.41
N ASP A 358 -19.62 -6.42 -17.30
CA ASP A 358 -21.08 -6.54 -17.45
C ASP A 358 -21.74 -7.02 -16.15
N ARG A 359 -21.10 -7.96 -15.45
CA ARG A 359 -21.61 -8.49 -14.19
C ARG A 359 -21.43 -7.54 -13.01
N LEU A 360 -20.28 -6.89 -12.90
CA LEU A 360 -19.94 -6.12 -11.70
C LEU A 360 -20.34 -4.64 -11.80
N GLY A 361 -20.39 -4.06 -13.00
CA GLY A 361 -20.65 -2.63 -13.18
C GLY A 361 -19.77 -1.79 -12.23
N ASP A 362 -20.40 -0.89 -11.49
CA ASP A 362 -19.73 0.00 -10.53
C ASP A 362 -19.20 -0.70 -9.27
N MET A 363 -19.47 -2.00 -9.08
CA MET A 363 -18.97 -2.77 -7.93
C MET A 363 -17.48 -3.06 -8.02
N ALA A 364 -16.84 -2.94 -9.19
CA ALA A 364 -15.41 -3.16 -9.37
C ALA A 364 -14.84 -2.48 -10.62
N LEU A 365 -13.57 -2.10 -10.55
CA LEU A 365 -12.77 -1.71 -11.70
C LEU A 365 -12.11 -2.96 -12.31
N VAL A 366 -12.45 -3.28 -13.56
CA VAL A 366 -11.93 -4.46 -14.28
C VAL A 366 -11.00 -4.03 -15.41
N ARG A 367 -9.78 -4.60 -15.41
CA ARG A 367 -8.73 -4.29 -16.39
C ARG A 367 -8.07 -5.58 -16.89
N THR A 368 -7.66 -5.61 -18.15
CA THR A 368 -6.70 -6.62 -18.61
C THR A 368 -5.31 -6.33 -18.03
N ARG A 369 -4.43 -7.34 -18.01
CA ARG A 369 -3.03 -7.18 -17.58
C ARG A 369 -2.37 -5.99 -18.26
N ARG A 370 -2.50 -5.92 -19.59
CA ARG A 370 -1.95 -4.84 -20.41
C ARG A 370 -2.46 -3.48 -19.97
N GLN A 371 -3.77 -3.31 -19.82
CA GLN A 371 -4.38 -2.05 -19.35
C GLN A 371 -3.83 -1.63 -17.99
N ALA A 372 -3.71 -2.56 -17.03
CA ALA A 372 -3.20 -2.25 -15.71
C ALA A 372 -1.70 -1.89 -15.70
N ILE A 373 -0.88 -2.56 -16.52
CA ILE A 373 0.54 -2.23 -16.69
C ILE A 373 0.70 -0.87 -17.36
N ASP A 374 0.00 -0.62 -18.46
CA ASP A 374 0.05 0.64 -19.22
C ASP A 374 -0.38 1.85 -18.36
N GLN A 375 -1.31 1.62 -17.42
CA GLN A 375 -1.76 2.63 -16.45
C GLN A 375 -0.84 2.77 -15.24
N GLY A 376 0.23 1.98 -15.13
CA GLY A 376 1.23 2.09 -14.06
C GLY A 376 0.82 1.47 -12.72
N MET A 377 -0.18 0.59 -12.68
CA MET A 377 -0.70 -0.02 -11.43
C MET A 377 0.42 -0.67 -10.57
N PHE A 378 1.40 -1.29 -11.22
CA PHE A 378 2.51 -1.99 -10.55
C PHE A 378 3.84 -1.22 -10.60
N GLY A 379 3.85 0.02 -11.12
CA GLY A 379 5.07 0.71 -11.55
C GLY A 379 5.74 0.01 -12.75
N PRO A 380 7.04 0.24 -13.02
CA PRO A 380 7.79 -0.53 -14.01
C PRO A 380 7.71 -2.03 -13.73
N VAL A 381 7.41 -2.81 -14.78
CA VAL A 381 7.27 -4.27 -14.69
C VAL A 381 8.45 -4.96 -15.37
N ASP A 382 9.19 -5.75 -14.61
CA ASP A 382 10.23 -6.63 -15.14
C ASP A 382 9.56 -7.75 -15.96
N PRO A 383 10.04 -8.09 -17.17
CA PRO A 383 9.49 -9.18 -17.98
C PRO A 383 9.38 -10.52 -17.24
N ARG A 384 10.21 -10.78 -16.22
CA ARG A 384 10.09 -11.99 -15.39
C ARG A 384 8.85 -11.99 -14.49
N VAL A 385 8.33 -10.80 -14.15
CA VAL A 385 7.22 -10.57 -13.21
C VAL A 385 5.90 -10.55 -13.95
N GLU A 386 5.87 -10.10 -15.20
CA GLU A 386 4.63 -10.03 -16.00
C GLU A 386 3.78 -11.32 -15.96
N PRO A 387 4.35 -12.54 -16.11
CA PRO A 387 3.57 -13.78 -16.07
C PRO A 387 3.01 -14.15 -14.68
N MET A 388 3.44 -13.44 -13.61
CA MET A 388 2.92 -13.59 -12.24
C MET A 388 1.63 -12.78 -12.04
N ILE A 389 1.39 -11.76 -12.85
CA ILE A 389 0.20 -10.91 -12.79
C ILE A 389 -0.94 -11.62 -13.52
N GLY A 390 -2.19 -11.56 -13.04
CA GLY A 390 -3.34 -12.13 -13.75
C GLY A 390 -3.54 -11.52 -15.15
N ASP A 391 -4.14 -12.27 -16.07
CA ASP A 391 -4.52 -11.77 -17.41
C ASP A 391 -5.65 -10.74 -17.33
N VAL A 392 -6.51 -10.86 -16.32
CA VAL A 392 -7.53 -9.87 -15.94
C VAL A 392 -7.44 -9.59 -14.45
N LEU A 393 -7.51 -8.32 -14.08
CA LEU A 393 -7.48 -7.82 -12.72
C LEU A 393 -8.83 -7.19 -12.39
N VAL A 394 -9.35 -7.51 -11.21
CA VAL A 394 -10.65 -7.02 -10.75
C VAL A 394 -10.47 -6.40 -9.36
N SER A 395 -10.40 -5.07 -9.34
CA SER A 395 -10.26 -4.28 -8.10
C SER A 395 -11.64 -3.87 -7.60
N ALA A 396 -12.09 -4.46 -6.50
CA ALA A 396 -13.42 -4.22 -5.94
C ALA A 396 -13.58 -2.77 -5.46
N ALA A 397 -14.75 -2.17 -5.65
CA ALA A 397 -15.10 -0.86 -5.13
C ALA A 397 -15.90 -1.00 -3.83
N GLN A 398 -16.07 0.11 -3.09
CA GLN A 398 -16.95 0.18 -1.91
C GLN A 398 -16.71 -0.99 -0.92
N GLY A 399 -17.76 -1.63 -0.41
CA GLY A 399 -17.69 -2.81 0.46
C GLY A 399 -17.71 -4.16 -0.29
N THR A 400 -17.64 -4.18 -1.62
CA THR A 400 -17.70 -5.40 -2.42
C THR A 400 -16.57 -6.37 -2.08
N THR A 401 -16.87 -7.67 -2.03
CA THR A 401 -15.86 -8.72 -1.93
C THR A 401 -16.09 -9.78 -3.00
N ILE A 402 -15.02 -10.26 -3.61
CA ILE A 402 -15.06 -11.26 -4.68
C ILE A 402 -14.29 -12.48 -4.18
N VAL A 403 -14.99 -13.60 -4.00
CA VAL A 403 -14.46 -14.80 -3.35
C VAL A 403 -14.65 -16.02 -4.23
N ASP A 404 -13.97 -17.10 -3.89
CA ASP A 404 -14.19 -18.41 -4.52
C ASP A 404 -14.29 -19.49 -3.44
N SER A 405 -15.52 -19.88 -3.12
CA SER A 405 -15.79 -20.87 -2.06
C SER A 405 -15.33 -22.29 -2.41
N ARG A 406 -14.88 -22.56 -3.64
CA ARG A 406 -14.26 -23.86 -4.01
C ARG A 406 -12.87 -24.02 -3.41
N ILE A 407 -12.15 -22.91 -3.20
CA ILE A 407 -10.74 -22.91 -2.80
C ILE A 407 -10.48 -22.14 -1.50
N GLN A 408 -11.42 -21.30 -1.06
CA GLN A 408 -11.33 -20.53 0.17
C GLN A 408 -12.21 -21.13 1.27
N THR A 409 -11.76 -21.02 2.53
CA THR A 409 -12.56 -21.45 3.68
C THR A 409 -13.73 -20.51 3.92
N ASP A 410 -14.84 -21.01 4.48
CA ASP A 410 -16.04 -20.19 4.78
C ASP A 410 -15.72 -18.96 5.65
N LYS A 411 -14.78 -19.10 6.61
CA LYS A 411 -14.32 -17.96 7.40
C LYS A 411 -13.62 -16.89 6.55
N ALA A 412 -12.77 -17.31 5.61
CA ALA A 412 -12.02 -16.38 4.76
C ALA A 412 -12.92 -15.62 3.78
N THR A 413 -14.08 -16.19 3.40
CA THR A 413 -15.03 -15.55 2.49
C THR A 413 -16.00 -14.60 3.18
N ARG A 414 -15.92 -14.44 4.51
CA ARG A 414 -16.88 -13.67 5.32
C ARG A 414 -16.20 -12.72 6.32
N LEU A 415 -14.98 -12.28 6.02
CA LEU A 415 -14.27 -11.34 6.89
C LEU A 415 -15.01 -9.98 6.92
N PRO A 416 -15.33 -9.43 8.11
CA PRO A 416 -16.02 -8.15 8.24
C PRO A 416 -15.16 -6.94 7.82
N GLY A 417 -13.85 -7.01 8.03
CA GLY A 417 -12.89 -6.03 7.51
C GLY A 417 -12.05 -6.66 6.40
N VAL A 418 -11.83 -5.92 5.32
CA VAL A 418 -11.03 -6.34 4.17
C VAL A 418 -10.23 -5.17 3.59
N HIS A 419 -9.17 -5.49 2.86
CA HIS A 419 -8.35 -4.55 2.11
C HIS A 419 -7.80 -5.24 0.84
N GLY A 420 -7.12 -4.50 -0.02
CA GLY A 420 -6.41 -5.01 -1.20
C GLY A 420 -6.70 -4.27 -2.50
N SER A 421 -7.77 -3.46 -2.53
CA SER A 421 -8.19 -2.72 -3.72
C SER A 421 -7.56 -1.31 -3.77
N GLN A 422 -8.10 -0.45 -4.62
CA GLN A 422 -7.59 0.88 -4.92
C GLN A 422 -8.49 2.00 -4.41
N THR A 423 -9.36 1.72 -3.43
CA THR A 423 -10.17 2.78 -2.81
C THR A 423 -9.29 3.66 -1.93
N ALA A 424 -9.68 4.93 -1.76
CA ALA A 424 -8.95 5.86 -0.88
C ALA A 424 -8.80 5.33 0.55
N MET A 425 -9.83 4.66 1.09
CA MET A 425 -9.79 4.02 2.42
C MET A 425 -8.71 2.95 2.54
N GLU A 426 -8.33 2.29 1.45
CA GLU A 426 -7.32 1.23 1.42
C GLU A 426 -5.93 1.77 1.03
N MET A 427 -5.88 2.72 0.09
CA MET A 427 -4.64 3.20 -0.50
C MET A 427 -4.00 4.37 0.26
N ASP A 428 -4.79 5.20 0.92
CA ASP A 428 -4.30 6.37 1.62
C ASP A 428 -3.90 5.97 3.04
N ILE A 429 -2.59 6.07 3.32
CA ILE A 429 -1.98 5.67 4.58
C ILE A 429 -1.41 6.90 5.29
N PRO A 430 -1.30 6.88 6.63
CA PRO A 430 -0.66 7.95 7.36
C PRO A 430 0.85 7.97 7.10
N CYS A 431 1.42 9.17 7.21
CA CYS A 431 2.84 9.39 7.41
C CYS A 431 2.96 10.45 8.50
N LEU A 432 2.95 10.01 9.77
CA LEU A 432 3.06 10.91 10.91
C LEU A 432 4.51 11.01 11.34
N ILE A 433 4.97 12.24 11.50
CA ILE A 433 6.35 12.61 11.80
C ILE A 433 6.39 13.19 13.21
N ASP A 434 7.30 12.69 14.02
CA ASP A 434 7.61 13.20 15.36
C ASP A 434 9.13 13.23 15.56
N LEU A 435 9.68 14.38 15.95
CA LEU A 435 11.10 14.53 16.29
C LEU A 435 11.21 14.77 17.80
N VAL A 436 11.70 13.75 18.51
CA VAL A 436 11.75 13.70 19.99
C VAL A 436 12.97 14.40 20.56
#